data_AF-A0A7C1AQL3-F1
#
_entry.id   AF-A0A7C1AQL3-F1
#
_cell.length_a   1.000
_cell.length_b   1.000
_cell.length_c   1.000
_cell.angle_alpha   90.00
_cell.angle_beta   90.00
_cell.angle_gamma   90.00
#
_symmetry.space_group_name_H-M   'P 1'
#
loop_
_entity.id
_entity.type
_entity.pdbx_description
1 polymer ?
#
loop_
_entity_poly.entity_id
_entity_poly.type
_entity_poly.pdbx_seq_one_letter_code
_entity_poly.pdbx_strand_id
1 'polypeptide(L)'
;MLKKKSYGQKIREDKSTLSIPKCPFCTRAFERPEVIKGDVTDFIGGSCDCGAVYIYDDSEKNLGETLLDALVFACNGDWDKAMMLDCDEDYNEAVIEYGYDSHSVPVVSRTHGKGVLLFLRLKV
;
A
#
# COMPACT_ATOMS: atom_id res chain seq x y z
N MET A 1 -12.56 -9.18 -44.99
CA MET A 1 -12.94 -9.93 -43.76
C MET A 1 -11.91 -9.66 -42.67
N LEU A 2 -12.22 -8.77 -41.72
CA LEU A 2 -11.32 -8.38 -40.63
C LEU A 2 -11.48 -9.36 -39.46
N LYS A 3 -10.39 -10.04 -39.08
CA LYS A 3 -10.33 -10.91 -37.88
C LYS A 3 -10.41 -10.03 -36.62
N LYS A 4 -11.50 -10.16 -35.85
CA LYS A 4 -11.63 -9.51 -34.53
C LYS A 4 -10.64 -10.16 -33.56
N LYS A 5 -9.70 -9.35 -33.04
CA LYS A 5 -8.83 -9.72 -31.90
C LYS A 5 -9.71 -9.85 -30.66
N SER A 6 -9.76 -11.05 -30.09
CA SER A 6 -10.44 -11.32 -28.81
C SER A 6 -9.63 -10.70 -27.69
N TYR A 7 -10.08 -9.55 -27.18
CA TYR A 7 -9.52 -8.94 -25.98
C TYR A 7 -9.74 -9.85 -24.77
N GLY A 8 -8.63 -10.12 -24.07
CA GLY A 8 -8.44 -10.84 -22.81
C GLY A 8 -9.68 -11.39 -22.09
N GLN A 9 -9.76 -12.71 -22.00
CA GLN A 9 -10.53 -13.36 -20.94
C GLN A 9 -9.97 -12.89 -19.59
N LYS A 10 -10.76 -12.12 -18.82
CA LYS A 10 -10.48 -11.93 -17.39
C LYS A 10 -10.48 -13.32 -16.75
N ILE A 11 -9.30 -13.81 -16.39
CA ILE A 11 -9.17 -15.01 -15.57
C ILE A 11 -9.94 -14.72 -14.29
N ARG A 12 -11.02 -15.45 -14.04
CA ARG A 12 -11.80 -15.35 -12.81
C ARG A 12 -10.86 -15.69 -11.66
N GLU A 13 -10.61 -14.73 -10.77
CA GLU A 13 -9.79 -14.96 -9.58
C GLU A 13 -10.40 -16.07 -8.74
N ASP A 14 -9.60 -17.09 -8.43
CA ASP A 14 -9.97 -18.07 -7.43
C ASP A 14 -9.88 -17.43 -6.05
N LYS A 15 -11.03 -17.17 -5.43
CA LYS A 15 -11.13 -16.58 -4.09
C LYS A 15 -10.42 -17.40 -3.02
N SER A 16 -10.13 -18.70 -3.27
CA SER A 16 -9.35 -19.54 -2.36
C SER A 16 -7.89 -19.05 -2.19
N THR A 17 -7.42 -18.18 -3.08
CA THR A 17 -6.06 -17.62 -3.08
C THR A 17 -5.96 -16.20 -2.50
N LEU A 18 -7.04 -15.67 -1.95
CA LEU A 18 -7.10 -14.33 -1.34
C LEU A 18 -7.30 -14.44 0.17
N SER A 19 -6.57 -13.63 0.92
CA SER A 19 -6.65 -13.59 2.39
C SER A 19 -7.09 -12.22 2.90
N ILE A 20 -7.65 -12.21 4.11
CA ILE A 20 -7.97 -10.97 4.83
C ILE A 20 -6.67 -10.18 5.02
N PRO A 21 -6.63 -8.92 4.58
CA PRO A 21 -5.41 -8.13 4.61
C PRO A 21 -5.08 -7.76 6.06
N LYS A 22 -3.83 -7.96 6.47
CA LYS A 22 -3.37 -7.75 7.85
C LYS A 22 -2.16 -6.84 7.88
N CYS A 23 -2.09 -5.98 8.90
CA CYS A 23 -0.94 -5.12 9.14
C CYS A 23 0.32 -5.98 9.38
N PRO A 24 1.43 -5.73 8.69
CA PRO A 24 2.66 -6.51 8.84
C PRO A 24 3.31 -6.34 10.22
N PHE A 25 2.98 -5.27 10.96
CA PHE A 25 3.59 -4.98 12.26
C PHE A 25 2.82 -5.56 13.45
N CYS A 26 1.48 -5.64 13.38
CA CYS A 26 0.65 -6.07 14.51
C CYS A 26 -0.31 -7.22 14.18
N THR A 27 -0.37 -7.66 12.92
CA THR A 27 -1.20 -8.77 12.41
C THR A 27 -2.72 -8.59 12.50
N ARG A 28 -3.20 -7.43 12.96
CA ARG A 28 -4.63 -7.08 12.91
C ARG A 28 -5.06 -6.77 11.48
N ALA A 29 -6.34 -7.00 11.18
CA ALA A 29 -6.91 -6.50 9.94
C ALA A 29 -6.85 -4.97 9.91
N PHE A 30 -6.64 -4.39 8.73
CA PHE A 30 -6.64 -2.94 8.53
C PHE A 30 -7.78 -2.57 7.58
N GLU A 31 -8.22 -1.32 7.65
CA GLU A 31 -9.33 -0.83 6.83
C GLU A 31 -8.91 -0.57 5.38
N ARG A 32 -9.85 -0.64 4.45
CA ARG A 32 -9.57 -0.30 3.05
C ARG A 32 -8.94 1.10 2.97
N PRO A 33 -7.81 1.29 2.25
CA PRO A 33 -7.22 2.61 2.08
C PRO A 33 -8.19 3.53 1.31
N GLU A 34 -8.24 4.78 1.72
CA GLU A 34 -9.13 5.81 1.16
C GLU A 34 -8.30 6.99 0.64
N VAL A 35 -8.93 7.87 -0.13
CA VAL A 35 -8.27 9.11 -0.57
C VAL A 35 -8.08 10.02 0.65
N ILE A 36 -6.82 10.31 0.98
CA ILE A 36 -6.41 11.24 2.01
C ILE A 36 -5.85 12.48 1.31
N LYS A 37 -6.30 13.65 1.77
CA LYS A 37 -5.76 14.92 1.30
C LYS A 37 -4.41 15.15 1.96
N GLY A 38 -3.34 15.05 1.17
CA GLY A 38 -2.01 15.48 1.60
C GLY A 38 -1.82 16.98 1.38
N ASP A 39 -0.73 17.51 1.94
CA ASP A 39 -0.40 18.93 1.83
C ASP A 39 0.08 19.32 0.42
N VAL A 40 0.65 18.37 -0.32
CA VAL A 40 1.19 18.58 -1.67
C VAL A 40 0.37 17.83 -2.72
N THR A 41 0.08 16.56 -2.47
CA THR A 41 -0.70 15.67 -3.34
C THR A 41 -1.68 14.84 -2.50
N ASP A 42 -2.84 14.55 -3.08
CA ASP A 42 -3.73 13.54 -2.53
C ASP A 42 -3.10 12.15 -2.74
N PHE A 43 -3.24 11.27 -1.75
CA PHE A 43 -2.78 9.89 -1.83
C PHE A 43 -3.86 8.92 -1.34
N ILE A 44 -3.72 7.63 -1.67
CA ILE A 44 -4.64 6.59 -1.22
C ILE A 44 -3.98 5.85 -0.06
N GLY A 45 -4.54 5.93 1.13
CA GLY A 45 -3.89 5.39 2.33
C GLY A 45 -4.78 5.24 3.55
N GLY A 46 -4.16 4.96 4.69
CA GLY A 46 -4.84 4.79 5.97
C GLY A 46 -3.87 4.58 7.13
N SER A 47 -4.44 4.36 8.32
CA SER A 47 -3.66 4.11 9.53
C SER A 47 -4.18 2.87 10.26
N CYS A 48 -3.28 2.22 10.99
CA CYS A 48 -3.57 1.07 11.84
C CYS A 48 -3.43 1.47 13.31
N ASP A 49 -4.27 0.90 14.19
CA ASP A 49 -4.24 1.13 15.64
C ASP A 49 -2.90 0.84 16.33
N CYS A 50 -1.96 0.16 15.66
CA CYS A 50 -0.61 -0.04 16.18
C CYS A 50 0.34 1.15 15.94
N GLY A 51 -0.15 2.21 15.30
CA GLY A 51 0.60 3.40 14.93
C GLY A 51 1.30 3.30 13.56
N ALA A 52 1.03 2.25 12.78
CA ALA A 52 1.52 2.17 11.41
C ALA A 52 0.60 2.95 10.47
N VAL A 53 1.18 3.59 9.46
CA VAL A 53 0.46 4.15 8.31
C VAL A 53 0.70 3.27 7.09
N TYR A 54 -0.19 3.35 6.10
CA TYR A 54 -0.02 2.66 4.83
C TYR A 54 -0.50 3.48 3.65
N ILE A 55 0.23 3.40 2.54
CA ILE A 55 -0.03 4.11 1.29
C ILE A 55 -0.09 3.11 0.14
N TYR A 56 -1.07 3.25 -0.75
CA TYR A 56 -1.33 2.39 -1.90
C TYR A 56 -0.74 2.97 -3.18
N ASP A 57 0.07 2.19 -3.88
CA ASP A 57 0.58 2.48 -5.23
C ASP A 57 0.05 1.43 -6.22
N ASP A 58 -0.74 1.87 -7.19
CA ASP A 58 -1.32 1.00 -8.23
C ASP A 58 -0.33 0.68 -9.36
N SER A 59 0.75 1.45 -9.47
CA SER A 59 1.70 1.42 -10.58
C SER A 59 2.91 0.52 -10.30
N GLU A 60 3.17 0.24 -9.02
CA GLU A 60 4.37 -0.43 -8.49
C GLU A 60 5.69 0.29 -8.88
N LYS A 61 5.62 1.54 -9.34
CA LYS A 61 6.78 2.28 -9.91
C LYS A 61 7.20 3.46 -9.06
N ASN A 62 6.35 3.92 -8.14
CA ASN A 62 6.53 5.18 -7.43
C ASN A 62 6.72 4.94 -5.92
N LEU A 63 7.39 3.85 -5.54
CA LEU A 63 7.65 3.54 -4.14
C LEU A 63 8.43 4.63 -3.40
N GLY A 64 9.29 5.38 -4.09
CA GLY A 64 9.99 6.52 -3.48
C GLY A 64 9.05 7.67 -3.08
N GLU A 65 8.10 8.02 -3.94
CA GLU A 65 7.05 9.00 -3.65
C GLU A 65 6.10 8.48 -2.57
N THR A 66 5.73 7.20 -2.67
CA THR A 66 4.90 6.49 -1.69
C THR A 66 5.54 6.51 -0.29
N LEU A 67 6.86 6.33 -0.20
CA LEU A 67 7.61 6.40 1.05
C LEU A 67 7.63 7.82 1.62
N LEU A 68 7.83 8.82 0.77
CA LEU A 68 7.80 10.24 1.15
C LEU A 68 6.43 10.60 1.77
N ASP A 69 5.34 10.24 1.10
CA ASP A 69 3.98 10.44 1.58
C ASP A 69 3.74 9.72 2.91
N ALA A 70 4.23 8.48 3.04
CA ALA A 70 4.12 7.72 4.28
C ALA A 70 4.87 8.36 5.44
N LEU A 71 6.09 8.87 5.22
CA LEU A 71 6.90 9.55 6.23
C LEU A 71 6.21 10.82 6.73
N VAL A 72 5.76 11.68 5.80
CA VAL A 72 5.05 12.92 6.13
C VAL A 72 3.74 12.61 6.85
N PHE A 73 2.99 11.61 6.39
CA PHE A 73 1.73 11.22 7.02
C PHE A 73 1.94 10.67 8.43
N ALA A 74 2.94 9.82 8.66
CA ALA A 74 3.30 9.33 9.99
C ALA A 74 3.77 10.45 10.94
N CYS A 75 4.34 11.52 10.38
CA CYS A 75 4.72 12.74 11.08
C CYS A 75 3.59 13.78 11.19
N ASN A 76 2.33 13.41 10.86
CA ASN A 76 1.17 14.32 10.89
C ASN A 76 1.36 15.59 10.03
N GLY A 77 2.00 15.48 8.87
CA GLY A 77 2.24 16.60 7.96
C GLY A 77 3.54 17.39 8.24
N ASP A 78 4.30 17.02 9.27
CA ASP A 78 5.57 17.69 9.59
C ASP A 78 6.68 17.23 8.63
N TRP A 79 6.86 17.98 7.55
CA TRP A 79 7.86 17.75 6.52
C TRP A 79 9.29 17.83 7.05
N ASP A 80 9.58 18.83 7.90
CA ASP A 80 10.93 19.03 8.43
C ASP A 80 11.33 17.83 9.29
N LYS A 81 10.42 17.35 10.14
CA LYS A 81 10.62 16.12 10.91
C LYS A 81 10.77 14.90 10.01
N ALA A 82 9.89 14.73 9.03
CA ALA A 82 9.90 13.57 8.13
C ALA A 82 11.24 13.43 7.38
N MET A 83 11.85 14.55 6.96
CA MET A 83 13.14 14.55 6.24
C MET A 83 14.36 14.28 7.13
N MET A 84 14.19 14.26 8.46
CA MET A 84 15.25 13.97 9.42
C MET A 84 15.23 12.52 9.91
N LEU A 85 14.26 11.70 9.49
CA LEU A 85 14.14 10.30 9.94
C LEU A 85 15.05 9.40 9.11
N ASP A 86 15.82 8.55 9.81
CA ASP A 86 16.67 7.54 9.19
C ASP A 86 15.98 6.17 9.15
N CYS A 87 16.12 5.50 8.00
CA CYS A 87 15.60 4.15 7.81
C CYS A 87 16.32 3.18 8.76
N ASP A 88 15.57 2.23 9.32
CA ASP A 88 16.03 1.27 10.34
C ASP A 88 16.50 1.89 11.67
N GLU A 89 16.61 3.20 11.81
CA GLU A 89 16.89 3.88 13.07
C GLU A 89 15.61 4.46 13.68
N ASP A 90 14.85 5.23 12.90
CA ASP A 90 13.66 5.95 13.36
C ASP A 90 12.34 5.31 12.92
N TYR A 91 12.37 4.44 11.92
CA TYR A 91 11.17 3.76 11.43
C TYR A 91 11.47 2.36 10.88
N ASN A 92 10.41 1.57 10.68
CA ASN A 92 10.45 0.37 9.87
C ASN A 92 9.47 0.51 8.71
N GLU A 93 9.80 -0.10 7.58
CA GLU A 93 8.93 -0.21 6.41
C GLU A 93 8.63 -1.68 6.06
N ALA A 94 7.49 -1.90 5.40
CA ALA A 94 7.14 -3.20 4.83
C ALA A 94 6.25 -2.99 3.59
N VAL A 95 6.52 -3.72 2.52
CA VAL A 95 5.71 -3.66 1.29
C VAL A 95 4.94 -4.97 1.15
N ILE A 96 3.64 -4.89 0.89
CA ILE A 96 2.80 -6.05 0.60
C ILE A 96 2.04 -5.87 -0.71
N GLU A 97 1.83 -6.97 -1.44
CA GLU A 97 0.89 -6.99 -2.56
C GLU A 97 -0.54 -6.81 -2.05
N TYR A 98 -1.33 -5.99 -2.74
CA TYR A 98 -2.67 -5.65 -2.31
C TYR A 98 -3.63 -5.45 -3.49
N GLY A 99 -4.75 -6.17 -3.46
CA GLY A 99 -5.84 -5.98 -4.41
C GLY A 99 -6.82 -4.92 -3.91
N TYR A 100 -6.78 -3.71 -4.48
CA TYR A 100 -7.63 -2.59 -4.06
C TYR A 100 -9.14 -2.90 -4.15
N ASP A 101 -9.62 -3.35 -5.30
CA ASP A 101 -11.04 -3.64 -5.53
C ASP A 101 -11.60 -4.70 -4.56
N SER A 102 -10.82 -5.74 -4.32
CA SER A 102 -11.20 -6.89 -3.49
C SER A 102 -10.88 -6.72 -2.00
N HIS A 103 -10.12 -5.69 -1.63
CA HIS A 103 -9.54 -5.51 -0.29
C HIS A 103 -8.93 -6.81 0.25
N SER A 104 -7.90 -7.30 -0.43
CA SER A 104 -7.30 -8.59 -0.13
C SER A 104 -5.81 -8.64 -0.43
N VAL A 105 -5.10 -9.54 0.27
CA VAL A 105 -3.70 -9.87 0.01
C VAL A 105 -3.64 -11.27 -0.60
N PRO A 106 -2.89 -11.47 -1.71
CA PRO A 106 -2.74 -12.80 -2.30
C PRO A 106 -1.95 -13.73 -1.36
N VAL A 107 -2.39 -14.99 -1.26
CA VAL A 107 -1.72 -16.02 -0.43
C VAL A 107 -0.33 -16.37 -1.00
N VAL A 108 -0.16 -16.25 -2.31
CA VAL A 108 1.10 -16.45 -3.01
C VAL A 108 1.38 -15.21 -3.83
N SER A 109 2.58 -14.64 -3.68
CA SER A 109 3.04 -13.51 -4.47
C SER A 109 2.81 -13.76 -5.96
N ARG A 110 2.19 -12.80 -6.63
CA ARG A 110 1.92 -12.89 -8.06
C ARG A 110 2.91 -11.98 -8.78
N THR A 111 3.62 -12.55 -9.75
CA THR A 111 4.65 -11.85 -10.52
C THR A 111 4.13 -10.65 -11.33
N HIS A 112 2.82 -10.47 -11.47
CA HIS A 112 2.22 -9.37 -12.23
C HIS A 112 0.79 -8.99 -11.76
N GLY A 113 0.54 -7.69 -11.61
CA GLY A 113 -0.78 -7.09 -11.86
C GLY A 113 -1.64 -6.71 -10.65
N LYS A 114 -1.05 -6.48 -9.47
CA LYS A 114 -1.75 -5.91 -8.31
C LYS A 114 -0.90 -4.81 -7.70
N GLY A 115 -1.53 -3.70 -7.33
CA GLY A 115 -0.84 -2.63 -6.61
C GLY A 115 -0.26 -3.10 -5.28
N VAL A 116 0.51 -2.23 -4.66
CA VAL A 116 1.22 -2.49 -3.41
C VAL A 116 0.76 -1.54 -2.33
N LEU A 117 0.84 -2.01 -1.08
CA LEU A 117 0.77 -1.14 0.09
C LEU A 117 2.16 -1.05 0.71
N LEU A 118 2.68 0.16 0.81
CA LEU A 118 3.83 0.48 1.64
C LEU A 118 3.33 0.82 3.04
N PHE A 119 3.73 0.02 4.02
CA PHE A 119 3.50 0.25 5.43
C PHE A 119 4.73 0.92 6.04
N LEU A 120 4.50 1.92 6.88
CA LEU A 120 5.54 2.60 7.65
C LEU A 120 5.12 2.70 9.12
N ARG A 121 6.05 2.45 10.04
CA ARG A 121 5.82 2.60 11.48
C ARG A 121 7.04 3.24 12.14
N LEU A 122 6.82 4.40 12.77
CA LEU A 122 7.84 5.07 13.57
C LEU A 122 8.24 4.20 14.78
N LYS A 123 9.54 4.23 15.10
CA LYS A 123 10.12 3.70 16.32
C LYS A 123 10.06 4.81 17.37
N VAL A 124 9.13 4.69 18.30
CA VAL A 124 9.00 5.57 19.48
C VAL A 124 9.62 4.92 20.70
#